data_AF-A0A194XTC5-F1
#
_entry.id   AF-A0A194XTC5-F1
#
_cell.length_a   1.000
_cell.length_b   1.000
_cell.length_c   1.000
_cell.angle_alpha   90.00
_cell.angle_beta   90.00
_cell.angle_gamma   90.00
#
_symmetry.space_group_name_H-M   'P 1'
#
loop_
_entity.id
_entity.type
_entity.pdbx_description
1 polymer ?
#
loop_
_entity_poly.entity_id
_entity_poly.type
_entity_poly.pdbx_seq_one_letter_code
_entity_poly.pdbx_strand_id
1 'polypeptide(L)'
;MTIDGTVTRYDSRWNMSSSWVGQPSPRLDALWDELTPPIPRIRLTHNEMLWAGYDIHDALLLDDGDHTAILNVHHQLHCLNAIRKMTYIDYYTALGQHESHALAKNHVDHCIEMLRQSLICYADISVMPYIKDGEGHVRPDFDVAMQCRDYDRIVKWNWENIDRRPLPAPVSDE
;
A
#
# COMPACT_ATOMS: atom_id res chain seq x y z
N MET A 1 7.39 9.02 -18.32
CA MET A 1 6.11 9.58 -17.82
C MET A 1 6.43 10.63 -16.78
N THR A 2 6.16 11.91 -17.04
CA THR A 2 6.21 12.95 -15.99
C THR A 2 4.92 12.85 -15.18
N ILE A 3 5.04 12.45 -13.92
CA ILE A 3 3.95 12.52 -12.95
C ILE A 3 4.13 13.83 -12.18
N ASP A 4 3.56 14.90 -12.73
CA ASP A 4 3.46 16.18 -12.02
C ASP A 4 2.69 15.94 -10.70
N GLY A 5 3.24 16.44 -9.59
CA GLY A 5 2.63 16.29 -8.27
C GLY A 5 1.71 17.46 -7.95
N THR A 6 0.57 17.18 -7.33
CA THR A 6 -0.32 18.23 -6.80
C THR A 6 -0.05 18.43 -5.32
N VAL A 7 -0.11 19.68 -4.86
CA VAL A 7 -0.18 19.93 -3.42
C VAL A 7 -1.58 19.58 -2.97
N THR A 8 -1.70 18.54 -2.14
CA THR A 8 -2.96 18.06 -1.60
C THR A 8 -2.93 18.19 -0.09
N ARG A 9 -4.04 18.67 0.48
CA ARG A 9 -4.22 18.81 1.92
C ARG A 9 -5.26 17.78 2.35
N TYR A 10 -4.87 16.84 3.20
CA TYR A 10 -5.74 15.78 3.71
C TYR A 10 -6.12 16.09 5.16
N ASP A 11 -7.41 16.07 5.46
CA ASP A 11 -7.90 16.24 6.84
C ASP A 11 -7.51 15.02 7.69
N SER A 12 -6.40 15.15 8.41
CA SER A 12 -5.88 14.11 9.31
C SER A 12 -6.05 14.48 10.78
N ARG A 13 -6.99 15.37 11.11
CA ARG A 13 -7.27 15.79 12.49
C ARG A 13 -7.84 14.63 13.31
N TRP A 14 -7.61 14.63 14.63
CA TRP A 14 -8.05 13.54 15.51
C TRP A 14 -9.55 13.21 15.46
N ASN A 15 -10.40 14.21 15.22
CA ASN A 15 -11.86 14.05 15.13
C ASN A 15 -12.36 14.05 13.67
N MET A 16 -11.49 13.73 12.72
CA MET A 16 -11.85 13.65 11.30
C MET A 16 -12.91 12.57 11.05
N SER A 17 -13.71 12.78 10.01
CA SER A 17 -14.59 11.76 9.45
C SER A 17 -13.99 11.26 8.15
N SER A 18 -13.81 9.95 8.03
CA SER A 18 -13.31 9.32 6.81
C SER A 18 -14.04 8.01 6.56
N SER A 19 -14.33 7.75 5.29
CA SER A 19 -14.91 6.47 4.85
C SER A 19 -13.91 5.32 4.90
N TRP A 20 -12.62 5.61 5.14
CA TRP A 20 -11.50 4.67 5.10
C TRP A 20 -11.13 4.06 6.47
N VAL A 21 -11.76 4.53 7.55
CA VAL A 21 -11.48 4.11 8.94
C VAL A 21 -12.77 3.89 9.72
N GLY A 22 -12.72 3.08 10.78
CA GLY A 22 -13.85 2.82 11.67
C GLY A 22 -14.13 1.33 11.86
N GLN A 23 -15.32 1.03 12.39
CA GLN A 23 -15.77 -0.34 12.63
C GLN A 23 -15.76 -1.17 11.34
N PRO A 24 -15.31 -2.44 11.39
CA PRO A 24 -15.23 -3.28 10.21
C PRO A 24 -16.63 -3.52 9.62
N SER A 25 -16.71 -3.46 8.29
CA SER A 25 -17.94 -3.69 7.54
C SER A 25 -17.61 -4.08 6.11
N PRO A 26 -18.52 -4.77 5.40
CA PRO A 26 -18.32 -5.10 3.98
C PRO A 26 -18.08 -3.87 3.11
N ARG A 27 -18.71 -2.73 3.44
CA ARG A 27 -18.50 -1.47 2.72
C ARG A 27 -17.08 -0.94 2.92
N LEU A 28 -16.56 -0.98 4.14
CA LEU A 28 -15.20 -0.54 4.43
C LEU A 28 -14.19 -1.45 3.72
N ASP A 29 -14.39 -2.76 3.76
CA ASP A 29 -13.51 -3.70 3.06
C ASP A 29 -13.52 -3.48 1.55
N ALA A 30 -14.69 -3.26 0.95
CA ALA A 30 -14.80 -2.94 -0.48
C ALA A 30 -14.04 -1.67 -0.86
N LEU A 31 -14.08 -0.61 -0.02
CA LEU A 31 -13.29 0.59 -0.26
C LEU A 31 -11.79 0.26 -0.28
N TRP A 32 -11.29 -0.48 0.72
CA TRP A 32 -9.88 -0.88 0.77
C TRP A 32 -9.47 -1.75 -0.43
N ASP A 33 -10.38 -2.61 -0.91
CA ASP A 33 -10.15 -3.43 -2.11
C ASP A 33 -10.12 -2.58 -3.40
N GLU A 34 -10.73 -1.39 -3.43
CA GLU A 34 -10.62 -0.46 -4.56
C GLU A 34 -9.25 0.23 -4.64
N LEU A 35 -8.55 0.39 -3.50
CA LEU A 35 -7.22 1.02 -3.49
C LEU A 35 -6.18 0.16 -4.17
N THR A 36 -6.29 -1.16 -4.08
CA THR A 36 -5.29 -2.09 -4.63
C THR A 36 -5.99 -3.14 -5.48
N PRO A 37 -5.64 -3.30 -6.77
CA PRO A 37 -6.22 -4.34 -7.59
C PRO A 37 -6.05 -5.72 -6.92
N PRO A 38 -7.03 -6.63 -7.00
CA PRO A 38 -6.92 -7.97 -6.40
C PRO A 38 -5.70 -8.76 -6.89
N ILE A 39 -5.26 -8.48 -8.12
CA ILE A 39 -4.03 -9.01 -8.71
C ILE A 39 -3.29 -7.82 -9.35
N PRO A 40 -2.44 -7.10 -8.60
CA PRO A 40 -1.81 -5.86 -9.08
C PRO A 40 -0.53 -6.14 -9.88
N ARG A 41 -0.40 -7.34 -10.46
CA ARG A 41 0.83 -7.75 -11.15
C ARG A 41 0.99 -7.00 -12.46
N ILE A 42 2.20 -6.58 -12.76
CA ILE A 42 2.60 -5.97 -14.02
C ILE A 42 3.74 -6.75 -14.65
N ARG A 43 3.89 -6.57 -15.96
CA ARG A 43 5.04 -7.06 -16.72
C ARG A 43 6.14 -6.04 -16.80
N LEU A 44 7.36 -6.50 -16.65
CA LEU A 44 8.57 -5.71 -16.84
C LEU A 44 9.55 -6.51 -17.68
N THR A 45 9.97 -5.94 -18.81
CA THR A 45 11.10 -6.41 -19.61
C THR A 45 12.33 -6.61 -18.73
N HIS A 46 13.25 -7.47 -19.16
CA HIS A 46 14.54 -7.64 -18.51
C HIS A 46 15.27 -6.30 -18.26
N ASN A 47 15.25 -5.42 -19.26
CA ASN A 47 15.82 -4.08 -19.12
C ASN A 47 15.05 -3.24 -18.08
N GLU A 48 13.72 -3.24 -18.09
CA GLU A 48 12.94 -2.49 -17.09
C GLU A 48 13.23 -2.96 -15.65
N MET A 49 13.45 -4.26 -15.43
CA MET A 49 13.85 -4.78 -14.12
C MET A 49 15.22 -4.27 -13.67
N LEU A 50 16.21 -4.27 -14.58
CA LEU A 50 17.53 -3.72 -14.30
C LEU A 50 17.48 -2.22 -14.02
N TRP A 51 16.68 -1.47 -14.80
CA TRP A 51 16.47 -0.04 -14.59
C TRP A 51 15.73 0.27 -13.28
N ALA A 52 14.86 -0.62 -12.82
CA ALA A 52 14.23 -0.55 -11.51
C ALA A 52 15.19 -0.90 -10.35
N GLY A 53 16.43 -1.28 -10.65
CA GLY A 53 17.49 -1.52 -9.66
C GLY A 53 17.47 -2.92 -9.04
N TYR A 54 16.80 -3.89 -9.68
CA TYR A 54 16.78 -5.27 -9.20
C TYR A 54 17.95 -6.09 -9.74
N ASP A 55 18.49 -6.98 -8.90
CA ASP A 55 19.27 -8.12 -9.37
C ASP A 55 18.30 -9.15 -9.94
N ILE A 56 18.42 -9.38 -11.23
CA ILE A 56 17.56 -10.25 -12.03
C ILE A 56 17.85 -11.74 -11.83
N HIS A 57 18.96 -12.11 -11.18
CA HIS A 57 19.32 -13.51 -11.00
C HIS A 57 18.27 -14.30 -10.19
N ASP A 58 17.68 -13.67 -9.18
CA ASP A 58 16.65 -14.27 -8.33
C ASP A 58 15.22 -13.90 -8.78
N ALA A 59 15.07 -13.05 -9.80
CA ALA A 59 13.76 -12.63 -10.28
C ALA A 59 13.11 -13.72 -11.12
N LEU A 60 11.81 -13.98 -10.89
CA LEU A 60 11.04 -14.93 -11.68
C LEU A 60 11.07 -14.55 -13.16
N LEU A 61 11.69 -15.39 -13.99
CA LEU A 61 11.68 -15.30 -15.45
C LEU A 61 10.45 -16.06 -15.98
N LEU A 62 9.62 -15.39 -16.78
CA LEU A 62 8.49 -16.03 -17.45
C LEU A 62 8.91 -16.63 -18.79
N ASP A 63 8.06 -17.49 -19.36
CA ASP A 63 8.33 -18.23 -20.61
C ASP A 63 8.66 -17.34 -21.82
N ASP A 64 8.15 -16.10 -21.81
CA ASP A 64 8.36 -15.08 -22.84
C ASP A 64 9.60 -14.20 -22.59
N GLY A 65 10.36 -14.45 -21.52
CA GLY A 65 11.65 -13.82 -21.25
C GLY A 65 11.60 -12.52 -20.45
N ASP A 66 10.43 -12.04 -20.03
CA ASP A 66 10.35 -10.95 -19.04
C ASP A 66 9.99 -11.40 -17.63
N HIS A 67 9.86 -10.44 -16.72
CA HIS A 67 9.57 -10.63 -15.30
C HIS A 67 8.19 -10.10 -14.88
N THR A 68 7.72 -10.57 -13.73
CA THR A 68 6.50 -10.07 -13.09
C THR A 68 6.86 -9.29 -11.85
N ALA A 69 6.14 -8.19 -11.60
CA ALA A 69 6.34 -7.37 -10.42
C ALA A 69 5.00 -6.81 -9.91
N ILE A 70 5.02 -6.16 -8.75
CA ILE A 70 3.89 -5.39 -8.22
C ILE A 70 4.43 -3.98 -7.94
N LEU A 71 3.63 -2.96 -8.23
CA LEU A 71 3.96 -1.60 -7.81
C LEU A 71 4.03 -1.53 -6.28
N ASN A 72 5.15 -1.03 -5.75
CA ASN A 72 5.42 -1.02 -4.31
C ASN A 72 4.30 -0.32 -3.49
N VAL A 73 3.67 0.73 -4.01
CA VAL A 73 2.54 1.41 -3.34
C VAL A 73 1.35 0.47 -3.08
N HIS A 74 1.06 -0.47 -3.98
CA HIS A 74 -0.01 -1.44 -3.77
C HIS A 74 0.34 -2.44 -2.68
N HIS A 75 1.61 -2.86 -2.58
CA HIS A 75 2.05 -3.70 -1.48
C HIS A 75 2.02 -2.95 -0.14
N GLN A 76 2.41 -1.69 -0.11
CA GLN A 76 2.32 -0.83 1.08
C GLN A 76 0.88 -0.66 1.57
N LEU A 77 -0.07 -0.43 0.66
CA LEU A 77 -1.49 -0.33 1.01
C LEU A 77 -2.09 -1.67 1.46
N HIS A 78 -1.66 -2.78 0.85
CA HIS A 78 -1.98 -4.13 1.33
C HIS A 78 -1.48 -4.34 2.77
N CYS A 79 -0.22 -3.99 3.06
CA CYS A 79 0.36 -4.06 4.39
C CYS A 79 -0.41 -3.20 5.41
N LEU A 80 -0.79 -1.99 5.03
CA LEU A 80 -1.59 -1.11 5.88
C LEU A 80 -2.99 -1.68 6.15
N ASN A 81 -3.62 -2.29 5.14
CA ASN A 81 -4.91 -2.96 5.29
C ASN A 81 -4.80 -4.19 6.20
N ALA A 82 -3.71 -4.97 6.10
CA ALA A 82 -3.44 -6.09 6.99
C ALA A 82 -3.34 -5.61 8.46
N ILE A 83 -2.58 -4.54 8.73
CA ILE A 83 -2.50 -3.93 10.06
C ILE A 83 -3.89 -3.46 10.53
N ARG A 84 -4.68 -2.80 9.67
CA ARG A 84 -6.07 -2.39 10.00
C ARG A 84 -6.92 -3.59 10.39
N LYS A 85 -6.89 -4.69 9.64
CA LYS A 85 -7.68 -5.89 9.96
C LYS A 85 -7.26 -6.50 11.29
N MET A 86 -5.98 -6.42 11.64
CA MET A 86 -5.44 -6.93 12.90
C MET A 86 -5.92 -6.16 14.12
N THR A 87 -6.24 -4.86 14.00
CA THR A 87 -6.87 -4.13 15.11
C THR A 87 -8.31 -4.60 15.38
N TYR A 88 -8.89 -5.42 14.50
CA TYR A 88 -10.23 -6.02 14.60
C TYR A 88 -10.17 -7.55 14.41
N ILE A 89 -9.14 -8.19 14.97
CA ILE A 89 -8.85 -9.62 14.79
C ILE A 89 -10.06 -10.53 15.02
N ASP A 90 -10.87 -10.27 16.05
CA ASP A 90 -12.03 -11.10 16.39
C ASP A 90 -13.07 -11.11 15.25
N TYR A 91 -13.29 -9.96 14.60
CA TYR A 91 -14.21 -9.84 13.47
C TYR A 91 -13.74 -10.65 12.27
N TYR A 92 -12.47 -10.48 11.86
CA TYR A 92 -11.94 -11.15 10.67
C TYR A 92 -11.68 -12.65 10.91
N THR A 93 -11.41 -13.05 12.16
CA THR A 93 -11.35 -14.46 12.56
C THR A 93 -12.72 -15.12 12.44
N ALA A 94 -13.80 -14.45 12.89
CA ALA A 94 -15.16 -14.96 12.76
C ALA A 94 -15.62 -15.14 11.29
N LEU A 95 -15.05 -14.37 10.36
CA LEU A 95 -15.28 -14.51 8.92
C LEU A 95 -14.39 -15.56 8.24
N GLY A 96 -13.46 -16.19 8.97
CA GLY A 96 -12.46 -17.09 8.39
C GLY A 96 -11.46 -16.39 7.46
N GLN A 97 -11.31 -15.07 7.59
CA GLN A 97 -10.47 -14.22 6.73
C GLN A 97 -9.14 -13.86 7.40
N HIS A 98 -8.61 -14.78 8.21
CA HIS A 98 -7.43 -14.52 9.00
C HIS A 98 -6.47 -15.72 8.96
N GLU A 99 -5.17 -15.41 8.95
CA GLU A 99 -4.12 -16.42 9.04
C GLU A 99 -4.14 -17.10 10.43
N SER A 100 -3.28 -18.10 10.66
CA SER A 100 -3.06 -18.52 12.05
C SER A 100 -2.48 -17.35 12.86
N HIS A 101 -2.75 -17.29 14.17
CA HIS A 101 -2.26 -16.18 15.02
C HIS A 101 -0.75 -15.95 14.90
N ALA A 102 0.05 -17.03 14.78
CA ALA A 102 1.49 -16.94 14.64
C ALA A 102 1.92 -16.39 13.27
N LEU A 103 1.25 -16.82 12.19
CA LEU A 103 1.50 -16.30 10.84
C LEU A 103 1.12 -14.83 10.75
N ALA A 104 -0.04 -14.47 11.28
CA ALA A 104 -0.53 -13.10 11.27
C ALA A 104 0.39 -12.12 12.00
N LYS A 105 0.96 -12.52 13.14
CA LYS A 105 1.92 -11.67 13.85
C LYS A 105 3.18 -11.44 13.00
N ASN A 106 3.75 -12.50 12.43
CA ASN A 106 4.95 -12.36 11.59
C ASN A 106 4.66 -11.52 10.33
N HIS A 107 3.49 -11.72 9.73
CA HIS A 107 3.04 -10.93 8.59
C HIS A 107 2.89 -9.45 8.97
N VAL A 108 2.30 -9.14 10.12
CA VAL A 108 2.21 -7.76 10.65
C VAL A 108 3.58 -7.15 10.90
N ASP A 109 4.50 -7.88 11.53
CA ASP A 109 5.86 -7.39 11.80
C ASP A 109 6.58 -7.05 10.48
N HIS A 110 6.42 -7.89 9.45
CA HIS A 110 6.90 -7.63 8.09
C HIS A 110 6.23 -6.38 7.47
N CYS A 111 4.92 -6.24 7.60
CA CYS A 111 4.17 -5.08 7.10
C CYS A 111 4.65 -3.78 7.72
N ILE A 112 4.85 -3.76 9.05
CA ILE A 112 5.35 -2.60 9.79
C ILE A 112 6.75 -2.24 9.29
N GLU A 113 7.64 -3.22 9.13
CA GLU A 113 9.02 -2.96 8.67
C GLU A 113 9.06 -2.41 7.24
N MET A 114 8.26 -2.98 6.33
CA MET A 114 8.13 -2.48 4.96
C MET A 114 7.61 -1.03 4.90
N LEU A 115 6.60 -0.71 5.70
CA LEU A 115 6.06 0.65 5.80
C LEU A 115 7.09 1.61 6.42
N ARG A 116 7.82 1.19 7.46
CA ARG A 116 8.89 1.99 8.08
C ARG A 116 10.00 2.31 7.07
N GLN A 117 10.46 1.32 6.31
CA GLN A 117 11.47 1.53 5.26
C GLN A 117 10.97 2.48 4.17
N SER A 118 9.72 2.33 3.73
CA SER A 118 9.09 3.24 2.76
C SER A 118 9.02 4.69 3.27
N LEU A 119 8.57 4.89 4.51
CA LEU A 119 8.46 6.22 5.12
C LEU A 119 9.82 6.91 5.23
N ILE A 120 10.88 6.17 5.56
CA ILE A 120 12.24 6.70 5.62
C ILE A 120 12.80 6.97 4.21
N CYS A 121 12.45 6.14 3.22
CA CYS A 121 12.87 6.33 1.83
C CYS A 121 12.27 7.59 1.22
N TYR A 122 10.96 7.82 1.40
CA TYR A 122 10.30 9.01 0.90
C TYR A 122 10.57 10.26 1.76
N ALA A 123 10.79 10.08 3.06
CA ALA A 123 11.16 11.12 4.04
C ALA A 123 10.38 12.44 3.84
N ASP A 124 9.06 12.41 4.05
CA ASP A 124 8.22 13.59 3.90
C ASP A 124 8.69 14.74 4.82
N ILE A 125 9.03 15.88 4.19
CA ILE A 125 9.50 17.10 4.85
C ILE A 125 8.40 18.15 5.03
N SER A 126 7.14 17.80 4.75
CA SER A 126 5.98 18.68 4.96
C SER A 126 5.88 19.09 6.43
N VAL A 127 5.58 20.36 6.68
CA VAL A 127 5.66 20.93 8.04
C VAL A 127 4.31 20.80 8.74
N MET A 128 4.35 20.26 9.96
CA MET A 128 3.23 20.20 10.90
C MET A 128 3.37 21.34 11.93
N PRO A 129 2.67 22.49 11.76
CA PRO A 129 2.83 23.61 12.67
C PRO A 129 2.09 23.37 14.00
N TYR A 130 2.52 24.06 15.04
CA TYR A 130 1.72 24.23 16.26
C TYR A 130 0.78 25.43 16.10
N ILE A 131 -0.50 25.23 16.43
CA ILE A 131 -1.55 26.26 16.37
C ILE A 131 -2.20 26.43 17.75
N LYS A 132 -2.86 27.58 17.94
CA LYS A 132 -3.71 27.84 19.12
C LYS A 132 -5.18 27.63 18.77
N ASP A 133 -5.92 26.95 19.63
CA ASP A 133 -7.37 26.89 19.51
C ASP A 133 -8.05 28.16 20.02
N GLY A 134 -9.39 28.19 19.98
CA GLY A 134 -10.19 29.33 20.45
C GLY A 134 -10.07 29.62 21.95
N GLU A 135 -9.53 28.68 22.73
CA GLU A 135 -9.30 28.79 24.17
C GLU A 135 -7.83 29.12 24.51
N GLY A 136 -6.96 29.17 23.49
CA GLY A 136 -5.54 29.49 23.61
C GLY A 136 -4.63 28.29 23.85
N HIS A 137 -5.15 27.06 23.85
CA HIS A 137 -4.32 25.85 23.99
C HIS A 137 -3.48 25.62 22.74
N VAL A 138 -2.20 25.31 22.94
CA VAL A 138 -1.26 25.01 21.85
C VAL A 138 -1.33 23.52 21.51
N ARG A 139 -1.55 23.21 20.23
CA ARG A 139 -1.61 21.83 19.71
C ARG A 139 -1.00 21.74 18.31
N PRO A 140 -0.48 20.58 17.90
CA PRO A 140 -0.10 20.36 16.50
C PRO A 140 -1.33 20.42 15.57
N ASP A 141 -1.13 20.97 14.37
CA ASP A 141 -2.08 20.91 13.26
C ASP A 141 -1.74 19.74 12.34
N PHE A 142 -2.47 18.64 12.49
CA PHE A 142 -2.29 17.43 11.69
C PHE A 142 -2.74 17.57 10.24
N ASP A 143 -3.43 18.68 9.90
CA ASP A 143 -3.86 18.97 8.54
C ASP A 143 -2.69 19.53 7.71
N VAL A 144 -1.76 18.65 7.35
CA VAL A 144 -0.52 18.96 6.65
C VAL A 144 -0.76 18.97 5.13
N ALA A 145 -0.30 20.03 4.47
CA ALA A 145 -0.27 20.09 3.01
C ALA A 145 0.96 19.34 2.49
N MET A 146 0.75 18.34 1.65
CA MET A 146 1.79 17.45 1.11
C MET A 146 1.83 17.55 -0.41
N GLN A 147 3.01 17.35 -1.01
CA GLN A 147 3.10 17.18 -2.47
C GLN A 147 2.93 15.70 -2.81
N CYS A 148 1.80 15.35 -3.43
CA CYS A 148 1.42 13.98 -3.69
C CYS A 148 1.54 13.65 -5.18
N ARG A 149 1.85 12.38 -5.47
CA ARG A 149 1.62 11.81 -6.80
C ARG A 149 0.12 11.61 -7.00
N ASP A 150 -0.33 11.73 -8.24
CA ASP A 150 -1.70 11.42 -8.61
C ASP A 150 -1.94 9.91 -8.49
N TYR A 151 -2.52 9.50 -7.37
CA TYR A 151 -2.74 8.09 -7.06
C TYR A 151 -3.76 7.45 -8.00
N ASP A 152 -4.82 8.18 -8.36
CA ASP A 152 -5.86 7.69 -9.27
C ASP A 152 -5.27 7.37 -10.64
N ARG A 153 -4.33 8.19 -11.13
CA ARG A 153 -3.58 7.88 -12.36
C ARG A 153 -2.71 6.64 -12.23
N ILE A 154 -2.09 6.40 -11.08
CA ILE A 154 -1.28 5.20 -10.82
C ILE A 154 -2.17 3.95 -10.84
N VAL A 155 -3.29 3.99 -10.12
CA VAL A 155 -4.26 2.89 -10.07
C VAL A 155 -4.83 2.61 -11.45
N LYS A 156 -5.27 3.65 -12.16
CA LYS A 156 -5.77 3.53 -13.54
C LYS A 156 -4.73 2.89 -14.46
N TRP A 157 -3.48 3.38 -14.42
CA TRP A 157 -2.40 2.80 -15.21
C TRP A 157 -2.17 1.34 -14.86
N ASN A 158 -2.18 0.96 -13.57
CA ASN A 158 -2.02 -0.44 -13.20
C ASN A 158 -3.15 -1.28 -13.77
N TRP A 159 -4.42 -0.86 -13.64
CA TRP A 159 -5.58 -1.58 -14.20
C TRP A 159 -5.45 -1.83 -15.70
N GLU A 160 -4.95 -0.86 -16.45
CA GLU A 160 -4.70 -0.97 -17.89
C GLU A 160 -3.54 -1.91 -18.23
N ASN A 161 -2.63 -2.18 -17.28
CA ASN A 161 -1.41 -2.95 -17.46
C ASN A 161 -1.33 -4.22 -16.59
N ILE A 162 -2.45 -4.67 -16.00
CA ILE A 162 -2.49 -5.91 -15.19
C ILE A 162 -2.10 -7.10 -16.07
N ASP A 163 -1.11 -7.87 -15.62
CA ASP A 163 -0.85 -9.19 -16.18
C ASP A 163 -1.81 -10.23 -15.59
N ARG A 164 -2.79 -10.61 -16.41
CA ARG A 164 -3.80 -11.61 -16.06
C ARG A 164 -3.36 -13.05 -16.37
N ARG A 165 -2.18 -13.25 -16.94
CA ARG A 165 -1.69 -14.59 -17.25
C ARG A 165 -1.39 -15.36 -15.94
N PRO A 166 -1.56 -16.69 -15.94
CA PRO A 166 -1.14 -17.52 -14.82
C PRO A 166 0.36 -17.40 -14.60
N LEU A 167 0.81 -17.43 -13.35
CA LEU A 167 2.21 -17.66 -13.07
C LEU A 167 2.57 -19.13 -13.41
N PRO A 168 3.82 -19.40 -13.80
CA PRO A 168 4.30 -20.76 -13.95
C PRO A 168 4.03 -21.55 -12.66
N ALA A 169 3.70 -22.84 -12.82
CA ALA A 169 3.57 -23.72 -11.66
C ALA A 169 4.90 -23.73 -10.89
N PRO A 170 4.85 -23.81 -9.54
CA PRO A 170 6.06 -24.04 -8.77
C PRO A 170 6.80 -25.25 -9.33
N VAL A 171 8.10 -25.14 -9.54
CA VAL A 171 8.92 -26.31 -9.84
C VAL A 171 8.79 -27.20 -8.60
N SER A 172 8.27 -28.42 -8.76
CA SER A 172 8.27 -29.39 -7.67
C SER A 172 9.71 -29.69 -7.31
N ASP A 173 10.09 -29.48 -6.06
CA ASP A 173 11.37 -29.93 -5.56
C ASP A 173 11.46 -31.46 -5.76
N GLU A 174 12.34 -31.92 -6.66
CA GLU A 174 12.77 -33.31 -6.76
C GLU A 174 13.77 -33.66 -5.64
#